data_AF-A0AA95EQC9-F1
#
_entry.id   AF-A0AA95EQC9-F1
#
_cell.length_a   1.000
_cell.length_b   1.000
_cell.length_c   1.000
_cell.angle_alpha   90.00
_cell.angle_beta   90.00
_cell.angle_gamma   90.00
#
_symmetry.space_group_name_H-M   'P 1'
#
loop_
_entity.id
_entity.type
_entity.pdbx_description
1 polymer ?
#
loop_
_entity_poly.entity_id
_entity_poly.type
_entity_poly.pdbx_seq_one_letter_code
_entity_poly.pdbx_strand_id
1 'polypeptide(L)'
;MFVPNRVTFDNLINVWSGPFARAMMNSVIVTLATIVLGLVMCSMAAFALARLEIPGKKAIFSIVIVSFLVPFDAIAVPLLSLFRSFGLQNTYLGIILPGIGNGFAVFMLRQFFLGIPRELSDAARVDGLGWWGIFTRIYLPLSKPALISAGLILFVFQWQAFLWPLLIGPDPTTRWPPWRSPISPASSRPISARCSRPPWSSRSCRW
;
A
#
# COMPACT_ATOMS: atom_id res chain seq x y z
N MET A 1 4.22 8.23 -37.52
CA MET A 1 2.79 7.89 -37.39
C MET A 1 2.43 7.86 -35.90
N PHE A 2 2.39 9.01 -35.24
CA PHE A 2 2.05 9.14 -33.80
C PHE A 2 1.09 10.31 -33.51
N VAL A 3 0.67 11.04 -34.55
CA VAL A 3 -0.27 12.15 -34.42
C VAL A 3 -1.61 11.68 -34.98
N PRO A 4 -2.68 11.64 -34.18
CA PRO A 4 -4.00 11.20 -34.64
C PRO A 4 -4.57 12.20 -35.65
N ASN A 5 -5.25 11.69 -36.69
CA ASN A 5 -5.92 12.51 -37.71
C ASN A 5 -7.10 13.33 -37.17
N ARG A 6 -7.58 13.03 -35.96
CA ARG A 6 -8.62 13.78 -35.24
C ARG A 6 -8.28 13.85 -33.76
N VAL A 7 -8.03 15.05 -33.27
CA VAL A 7 -7.93 15.31 -31.83
C VAL A 7 -9.35 15.25 -31.27
N THR A 8 -9.63 14.28 -30.41
CA THR A 8 -10.90 14.18 -29.66
C THR A 8 -10.62 14.12 -28.17
N PHE A 9 -11.47 14.77 -27.38
CA PHE A 9 -11.46 14.76 -25.92
C PHE A 9 -12.44 13.73 -25.32
N ASP A 10 -13.20 13.02 -26.15
CA ASP A 10 -14.26 12.10 -25.70
C ASP A 10 -13.71 10.97 -24.81
N ASN A 11 -12.53 10.45 -25.14
CA ASN A 11 -11.85 9.44 -24.33
C ASN A 11 -11.49 9.94 -22.94
N LEU A 12 -11.12 11.22 -22.82
CA LEU A 12 -10.74 11.83 -21.55
C LEU A 12 -11.97 11.98 -20.65
N ILE A 13 -13.09 12.45 -21.21
CA ILE A 13 -14.37 12.62 -20.50
C ILE A 13 -14.93 11.25 -20.08
N ASN A 14 -14.90 10.26 -20.97
CA ASN A 14 -15.43 8.91 -20.71
C ASN A 14 -14.64 8.15 -19.64
N VAL A 15 -13.35 8.43 -19.47
CA VAL A 15 -12.52 7.82 -18.43
C VAL A 15 -13.00 8.21 -17.03
N TRP A 16 -13.45 9.45 -16.86
CA TRP A 16 -13.88 9.96 -15.55
C TRP A 16 -15.30 9.52 -15.17
N SER A 17 -16.15 9.20 -16.15
CA SER A 17 -17.50 8.65 -15.91
C SER A 17 -17.52 7.14 -15.68
N GLY A 18 -16.41 6.45 -15.96
CA GLY A 18 -16.26 5.00 -15.85
C GLY A 18 -15.74 4.49 -14.49
N PRO A 19 -15.48 3.16 -14.38
CA PRO A 19 -14.92 2.53 -13.18
C PRO A 19 -13.51 3.02 -12.82
N PHE A 20 -12.81 3.67 -13.75
CA PHE A 20 -11.47 4.21 -13.56
C PHE A 20 -11.42 5.31 -12.48
N ALA A 21 -12.38 6.23 -12.45
CA ALA A 21 -12.40 7.29 -11.43
C ALA A 21 -12.44 6.72 -10.00
N ARG A 22 -13.18 5.63 -9.79
CA ARG A 22 -13.23 4.93 -8.50
C ARG A 22 -11.91 4.23 -8.17
N ALA A 23 -11.30 3.56 -9.15
CA ALA A 23 -9.98 2.94 -8.98
C ALA A 23 -8.91 3.97 -8.62
N MET A 24 -8.93 5.14 -9.29
CA MET A 24 -8.02 6.25 -9.01
C MET A 24 -8.21 6.78 -7.57
N MET A 25 -9.46 6.97 -7.13
CA MET A 25 -9.75 7.39 -5.75
C MET A 25 -9.25 6.38 -4.72
N ASN A 26 -9.46 5.08 -4.96
CA ASN A 26 -8.98 4.02 -4.09
C ASN A 26 -7.45 4.04 -3.98
N SER A 27 -6.74 4.20 -5.11
CA SER A 27 -5.28 4.30 -5.13
C SER A 27 -4.78 5.50 -4.35
N VAL A 28 -5.42 6.67 -4.47
CA VAL A 28 -5.09 7.86 -3.67
C VAL A 28 -5.28 7.59 -2.18
N ILE A 29 -6.41 7.02 -1.78
CA ILE A 29 -6.71 6.72 -0.36
C ILE A 29 -5.68 5.74 0.22
N VAL A 30 -5.43 4.63 -0.48
CA VAL A 30 -4.44 3.62 -0.06
C VAL A 30 -3.05 4.23 0.06
N THR A 31 -2.66 5.06 -0.91
CA THR A 31 -1.35 5.71 -0.91
C THR A 31 -1.20 6.65 0.28
N LEU A 32 -2.16 7.53 0.51
CA LEU A 32 -2.12 8.47 1.63
C LEU A 32 -2.16 7.76 2.99
N ALA A 33 -3.00 6.74 3.14
CA ALA A 33 -3.05 5.94 4.36
C ALA A 33 -1.71 5.26 4.65
N THR A 34 -1.08 4.69 3.62
CA THR A 34 0.25 4.04 3.74
C THR A 34 1.33 5.06 4.13
N ILE A 35 1.32 6.26 3.55
CA ILE A 35 2.29 7.31 3.87
C ILE A 35 2.14 7.76 5.32
N VAL A 36 0.92 8.06 5.78
CA VAL A 36 0.68 8.54 7.14
C VAL A 36 1.09 7.50 8.17
N LEU A 37 0.61 6.26 8.01
CA LEU A 37 0.94 5.17 8.92
C LEU A 37 2.43 4.81 8.84
N GLY A 38 3.00 4.78 7.64
CA GLY A 38 4.40 4.52 7.39
C GLY A 38 5.31 5.55 8.02
N LEU A 39 4.98 6.85 7.91
CA LEU A 39 5.76 7.91 8.56
C LEU A 39 5.74 7.78 10.08
N VAL A 40 4.58 7.50 10.68
CA VAL A 40 4.47 7.28 12.13
C VAL A 40 5.37 6.11 12.55
N MET A 41 5.21 4.95 11.91
CA MET A 41 5.98 3.75 12.26
C MET A 41 7.48 3.92 12.00
N CYS A 42 7.85 4.46 10.84
CA CYS A 42 9.24 4.62 10.45
C CYS A 42 9.95 5.69 11.29
N SER A 43 9.29 6.80 11.61
CA SER A 43 9.87 7.84 12.47
C SER A 43 10.05 7.35 13.91
N MET A 44 9.11 6.57 14.45
CA MET A 44 9.28 5.96 15.77
C MET A 44 10.44 4.97 15.79
N ALA A 45 10.54 4.08 14.79
CA ALA A 45 11.65 3.14 14.67
C ALA A 45 13.01 3.85 14.50
N ALA A 46 13.06 4.88 13.65
CA ALA A 46 14.25 5.69 13.45
C ALA A 46 14.68 6.41 14.74
N PHE A 47 13.72 6.96 15.50
CA PHE A 47 14.00 7.64 16.77
C PHE A 47 14.58 6.68 17.80
N ALA A 48 13.96 5.51 17.97
CA ALA A 48 14.45 4.46 18.85
C ALA A 48 15.89 4.05 18.47
N LEU A 49 16.16 3.82 17.18
CA LEU A 49 17.48 3.44 16.68
C LEU A 49 18.51 4.58 16.69
N ALA A 50 18.09 5.84 16.71
CA ALA A 50 18.99 6.98 16.81
C ALA A 50 19.34 7.29 18.27
N ARG A 51 18.35 7.34 19.16
CA ARG A 51 18.49 7.95 20.49
C ARG A 51 18.45 6.98 21.66
N LEU A 52 17.66 5.92 21.59
CA LEU A 52 17.60 4.97 22.69
C LEU A 52 18.84 4.07 22.71
N GLU A 53 19.25 3.71 23.93
CA GLU A 53 20.34 2.77 24.20
C GLU A 53 19.75 1.36 24.30
N ILE A 54 19.50 0.76 23.14
CA ILE A 54 18.92 -0.58 23.04
C ILE A 54 20.06 -1.59 22.84
N PRO A 55 20.13 -2.69 23.62
CA PRO A 55 21.10 -3.75 23.36
C PRO A 55 20.91 -4.31 21.95
N GLY A 56 22.02 -4.49 21.21
CA GLY A 56 21.96 -5.00 19.82
C GLY A 56 21.52 -3.99 18.75
N LYS A 57 21.39 -2.70 19.08
CA LYS A 57 20.96 -1.63 18.14
C LYS A 57 21.70 -1.63 16.80
N LYS A 58 23.01 -1.92 16.78
CA LYS A 58 23.79 -2.02 15.54
C LYS A 58 23.31 -3.17 14.66
N ALA A 59 23.09 -4.35 15.22
CA ALA A 59 22.57 -5.51 14.49
C ALA A 59 21.15 -5.27 13.97
N ILE A 60 20.26 -4.70 14.80
CA ILE A 60 18.90 -4.35 14.37
C ILE A 60 18.95 -3.38 13.18
N PHE A 61 19.81 -2.36 13.26
CA PHE A 61 19.96 -1.41 12.17
C PHE A 61 20.54 -2.05 10.90
N SER A 62 21.48 -2.99 11.02
CA SER A 62 21.98 -3.78 9.89
C SER A 62 20.86 -4.60 9.22
N ILE A 63 19.97 -5.21 9.99
CA ILE A 63 18.81 -5.93 9.46
C ILE A 63 17.88 -4.97 8.70
N VAL A 64 17.64 -3.77 9.23
CA VAL A 64 16.85 -2.73 8.53
C VAL A 64 17.50 -2.35 7.20
N ILE A 65 18.83 -2.28 7.13
CA ILE A 65 19.53 -2.02 5.85
C ILE A 65 19.31 -3.17 4.87
N VAL A 66 19.53 -4.40 5.31
CA VAL A 66 19.38 -5.59 4.46
C VAL A 66 17.94 -5.75 3.96
N SER A 67 16.94 -5.36 4.75
CA SER A 67 15.53 -5.56 4.38
C SER A 67 15.09 -4.78 3.15
N PHE A 68 15.62 -3.58 2.92
CA PHE A 68 15.30 -2.80 1.71
C PHE A 68 16.28 -3.03 0.54
N LEU A 69 17.38 -3.76 0.76
CA LEU A 69 18.24 -4.24 -0.33
C LEU A 69 17.58 -5.38 -1.11
N VAL A 70 16.75 -6.18 -0.44
CA VAL A 70 15.94 -7.20 -1.11
C VAL A 70 14.75 -6.51 -1.78
N PRO A 71 14.60 -6.63 -3.12
CA PRO A 71 13.49 -6.01 -3.81
C PRO A 71 12.17 -6.67 -3.37
N PHE A 72 11.17 -5.83 -3.10
CA PHE A 72 9.87 -6.29 -2.60
C PHE A 72 9.21 -7.32 -3.54
N ASP A 73 9.36 -7.15 -4.85
CA ASP A 73 8.80 -8.05 -5.85
C ASP A 73 9.31 -9.50 -5.73
N ALA A 74 10.55 -9.70 -5.25
CA ALA A 74 11.12 -11.03 -5.07
C ALA A 74 10.47 -11.80 -3.89
N ILE A 75 9.96 -11.09 -2.89
CA ILE A 75 9.33 -11.67 -1.69
C ILE A 75 7.80 -11.60 -1.72
N ALA A 76 7.21 -11.02 -2.76
CA ALA A 76 5.76 -10.81 -2.84
C ALA A 76 4.97 -12.13 -2.86
N VAL A 77 5.45 -13.14 -3.57
CA VAL A 77 4.79 -14.47 -3.64
C VAL A 77 4.72 -15.16 -2.27
N PRO A 78 5.82 -15.34 -1.53
CA PRO A 78 5.72 -15.94 -0.19
C PRO A 78 4.93 -15.07 0.79
N LEU A 79 5.02 -13.74 0.67
CA LEU A 79 4.23 -12.83 1.51
C LEU A 79 2.72 -12.96 1.26
N LEU A 80 2.30 -13.20 0.03
CA LEU A 80 0.90 -13.44 -0.31
C LEU A 80 0.34 -14.65 0.44
N SER A 81 1.07 -15.77 0.48
CA SER A 81 0.64 -16.96 1.21
C SER A 81 0.41 -16.68 2.70
N LEU A 82 1.26 -15.86 3.32
CA LEU A 82 1.08 -15.42 4.71
C LEU A 82 -0.17 -14.55 4.88
N PHE A 83 -0.37 -13.55 4.02
CA PHE A 83 -1.53 -12.67 4.11
C PHE A 83 -2.85 -13.41 3.84
N ARG A 84 -2.83 -14.42 2.98
CA ARG A 84 -3.96 -15.33 2.78
C ARG A 84 -4.31 -16.09 4.04
N SER A 85 -3.30 -16.62 4.74
CA SER A 85 -3.51 -17.34 6.01
C SER A 85 -4.10 -16.43 7.12
N PHE A 86 -3.77 -15.14 7.10
CA PHE A 86 -4.34 -14.15 8.01
C PHE A 86 -5.70 -13.59 7.56
N GLY A 87 -6.26 -14.06 6.44
CA GLY A 87 -7.54 -13.57 5.93
C GLY A 87 -7.48 -12.12 5.43
N LEU A 88 -6.30 -11.61 5.09
CA LEU A 88 -6.10 -10.24 4.61
C LEU A 88 -6.23 -10.10 3.08
N GLN A 89 -6.44 -11.21 2.38
CA GLN A 89 -6.72 -11.18 0.95
C GLN A 89 -8.02 -10.42 0.65
N ASN A 90 -8.06 -9.69 -0.46
CA ASN A 90 -9.21 -8.88 -0.88
C ASN A 90 -9.56 -7.72 0.09
N THR A 91 -8.58 -7.23 0.86
CA THR A 91 -8.79 -6.11 1.80
C THR A 91 -7.83 -4.96 1.51
N TYR A 92 -8.28 -3.72 1.76
CA TYR A 92 -7.40 -2.55 1.72
C TYR A 92 -6.29 -2.60 2.76
N LEU A 93 -6.58 -3.21 3.92
CA LEU A 93 -5.57 -3.43 4.96
C LEU A 93 -4.43 -4.29 4.43
N GLY A 94 -4.74 -5.38 3.71
CA GLY A 94 -3.75 -6.23 3.06
C GLY A 94 -2.85 -5.49 2.06
N ILE A 95 -3.40 -4.47 1.39
CA ILE A 95 -2.62 -3.62 0.45
C ILE A 95 -1.70 -2.66 1.23
N ILE A 96 -2.19 -2.04 2.30
CA ILE A 96 -1.48 -0.99 3.06
C ILE A 96 -0.37 -1.58 3.94
N LEU A 97 -0.63 -2.70 4.61
CA LEU A 97 0.21 -3.23 5.68
C LEU A 97 1.69 -3.43 5.32
N PRO A 98 2.07 -4.01 4.17
CA PRO A 98 3.48 -4.20 3.86
C PRO A 98 4.21 -2.89 3.57
N GLY A 99 3.49 -1.85 3.14
CA GLY A 99 4.07 -0.54 2.81
C GLY A 99 4.46 0.30 4.03
N ILE A 100 3.90 0.03 5.22
CA ILE A 100 4.16 0.86 6.42
C ILE A 100 5.56 0.63 7.02
N GLY A 101 6.14 -0.56 6.79
CA GLY A 101 7.42 -1.00 7.36
C GLY A 101 8.60 -0.77 6.42
N ASN A 102 8.76 0.45 5.91
CA ASN A 102 9.77 0.73 4.88
C ASN A 102 11.17 0.95 5.48
N GLY A 103 12.08 0.00 5.25
CA GLY A 103 13.45 0.07 5.78
C GLY A 103 14.25 1.28 5.29
N PHE A 104 14.03 1.74 4.05
CA PHE A 104 14.74 2.88 3.49
C PHE A 104 14.29 4.20 4.14
N ALA A 105 12.99 4.35 4.41
CA ALA A 105 12.47 5.49 5.17
C ALA A 105 13.03 5.52 6.61
N VAL A 106 13.10 4.37 7.29
CA VAL A 106 13.73 4.25 8.62
C VAL A 106 15.20 4.65 8.58
N PHE A 107 15.94 4.14 7.58
CA PHE A 107 17.35 4.47 7.38
C PHE A 107 17.53 5.98 7.22
N MET A 108 16.80 6.60 6.30
CA MET A 108 16.91 8.03 6.02
C MET A 108 16.59 8.89 7.25
N LEU A 109 15.45 8.63 7.91
CA LEU A 109 15.05 9.37 9.10
C LEU A 109 16.05 9.20 10.24
N ARG A 110 16.62 8.00 10.42
CA ARG A 110 17.64 7.77 11.43
C ARG A 110 18.91 8.55 11.13
N GLN A 111 19.37 8.59 9.88
CA GLN A 111 20.54 9.40 9.51
C GLN A 111 20.33 10.88 9.84
N PHE A 112 19.13 11.41 9.53
CA PHE A 112 18.78 12.77 9.91
C PHE A 112 18.76 12.98 11.43
N PHE A 113 18.09 12.08 12.17
CA PHE A 113 18.01 12.17 13.62
C PHE A 113 19.37 12.09 14.32
N LEU A 114 20.37 11.42 13.74
CA LEU A 114 21.73 11.40 14.28
C LEU A 114 22.44 12.76 14.15
N GLY A 115 22.09 13.57 13.14
CA GLY A 115 22.63 14.91 12.94
C GLY A 115 22.12 15.95 13.95
N ILE A 116 21.01 15.68 14.65
CA ILE A 116 20.48 16.58 15.69
C ILE A 116 21.42 16.53 16.91
N PRO A 117 21.87 17.66 17.48
CA PRO A 117 22.73 17.65 18.67
C PRO A 117 22.12 16.88 19.84
N ARG A 118 22.94 16.11 20.58
CA ARG A 118 22.50 15.36 21.79
C ARG A 118 22.09 16.26 22.94
N GLU A 119 22.69 17.45 23.03
CA GLU A 119 22.42 18.45 24.06
C GLU A 119 20.94 18.82 24.14
N LEU A 120 20.23 18.87 22.99
CA LEU A 120 18.78 19.13 22.97
C LEU A 120 17.97 18.05 23.69
N SER A 121 18.34 16.78 23.52
CA SER A 121 17.68 15.68 24.22
C SER A 121 18.04 15.65 25.72
N ASP A 122 19.28 16.01 26.06
CA ASP A 122 19.73 16.02 27.46
C ASP A 122 19.11 17.18 28.24
N ALA A 123 19.06 18.38 27.66
CA ALA A 123 18.36 19.54 28.22
C ALA A 123 16.87 19.24 28.46
N ALA A 124 16.21 18.62 27.48
CA ALA A 124 14.80 18.25 27.62
C ALA A 124 14.55 17.21 28.74
N ARG A 125 15.52 16.32 28.99
CA ARG A 125 15.44 15.39 30.14
C ARG A 125 15.62 16.10 31.47
N VAL A 126 16.49 17.12 31.54
CA VAL A 126 16.64 17.99 32.72
C VAL A 126 15.33 18.75 32.97
N ASP A 127 14.65 19.19 31.91
CA ASP A 127 13.31 19.81 31.98
C ASP A 127 12.18 18.81 32.31
N GLY A 128 12.51 17.54 32.56
CA GLY A 128 11.55 16.50 32.97
C GLY A 128 10.76 15.86 31.84
N LEU A 129 11.10 16.10 30.56
CA LEU A 129 10.43 15.41 29.45
C LEU A 129 10.87 13.94 29.37
N GLY A 130 9.87 13.04 29.33
CA GLY A 130 10.09 11.65 28.95
C GLY A 130 10.40 11.47 27.45
N TRP A 131 10.82 10.27 27.05
CA TRP A 131 11.22 9.97 25.66
C TRP A 131 10.14 10.28 24.62
N TRP A 132 8.88 10.04 24.94
CA TRP A 132 7.76 10.38 24.05
C TRP A 132 7.60 11.90 23.87
N GLY A 133 7.83 12.68 24.93
CA GLY A 133 7.83 14.14 24.87
C GLY A 133 8.99 14.67 24.03
N ILE A 134 10.19 14.12 24.20
CA ILE A 134 11.38 14.46 23.41
C ILE A 134 11.14 14.14 21.93
N PHE A 135 10.62 12.96 21.61
CA PHE A 135 10.29 12.57 20.25
C PHE A 135 9.31 13.55 19.58
N THR A 136 8.18 13.80 20.22
CA THR A 136 7.08 14.58 19.63
C THR A 136 7.34 16.09 19.60
N ARG A 137 7.97 16.64 20.65
CA ARG A 137 8.16 18.11 20.79
C ARG A 137 9.49 18.62 20.25
N ILE A 138 10.48 17.75 20.06
CA ILE A 138 11.83 18.16 19.62
C ILE A 138 12.16 17.50 18.28
N TYR A 139 12.18 16.17 18.23
CA TYR A 139 12.65 15.46 17.03
C TYR A 139 11.71 15.64 15.84
N LEU A 140 10.40 15.42 16.01
CA LEU A 140 9.43 15.58 14.92
C LEU A 140 9.41 17.00 14.30
N PRO A 141 9.32 18.11 15.08
CA PRO A 141 9.27 19.44 14.48
C PRO A 141 10.60 19.87 13.84
N LEU A 142 11.75 19.49 14.42
CA LEU A 142 13.06 19.76 13.82
C LEU A 142 13.30 18.94 12.54
N SER A 143 12.61 17.79 12.42
CA SER A 143 12.79 16.87 11.29
C SER A 143 11.71 16.97 10.23
N LYS A 144 10.88 18.02 10.25
CA LYS A 144 9.93 18.31 9.17
C LYS A 144 10.51 18.15 7.75
N PRO A 145 11.67 18.73 7.40
CA PRO A 145 12.23 18.54 6.06
C PRO A 145 12.50 17.07 5.73
N ALA A 146 13.07 16.31 6.69
CA ALA A 146 13.34 14.89 6.50
C ALA A 146 12.06 14.04 6.43
N LEU A 147 11.03 14.38 7.21
CA LEU A 147 9.72 13.72 7.17
C LEU A 147 9.03 13.94 5.82
N ILE A 148 9.14 15.13 5.23
CA ILE A 148 8.62 15.42 3.89
C ILE A 148 9.35 14.54 2.86
N SER A 149 10.68 14.48 2.91
CA SER A 149 11.45 13.63 1.99
C SER A 149 11.12 12.15 2.13
N ALA A 150 11.03 11.64 3.37
CA ALA A 150 10.64 10.26 3.63
C ALA A 150 9.20 9.98 3.15
N GLY A 151 8.29 10.93 3.35
CA GLY A 151 6.91 10.84 2.87
C GLY A 151 6.82 10.79 1.35
N LEU A 152 7.64 11.59 0.65
CA LEU A 152 7.72 11.56 -0.81
C LEU A 152 8.28 10.23 -1.32
N ILE A 153 9.28 9.68 -0.65
CA ILE A 153 9.83 8.36 -0.98
C ILE A 153 8.74 7.28 -0.82
N LEU A 154 8.04 7.27 0.32
CA LEU A 154 6.92 6.35 0.55
C LEU A 154 5.82 6.51 -0.51
N PHE A 155 5.50 7.75 -0.89
CA PHE A 155 4.56 8.04 -1.97
C PHE A 155 5.01 7.40 -3.28
N VAL A 156 6.25 7.62 -3.71
CA VAL A 156 6.77 7.08 -4.98
C VAL A 156 6.68 5.55 -4.98
N PHE A 157 7.10 4.89 -3.89
CA PHE A 157 7.02 3.43 -3.78
C PHE A 157 5.57 2.93 -3.86
N GLN A 158 4.66 3.53 -3.11
CA GLN A 158 3.27 3.07 -3.04
C GLN A 158 2.48 3.42 -4.31
N TRP A 159 2.76 4.56 -4.93
CA TRP A 159 2.12 5.02 -6.15
C TRP A 159 2.50 4.16 -7.36
N GLN A 160 3.75 3.70 -7.40
CA GLN A 160 4.24 2.81 -8.47
C GLN A 160 3.96 1.32 -8.20
N ALA A 161 3.38 0.98 -7.04
CA ALA A 161 3.11 -0.40 -6.68
C ALA A 161 2.01 -1.01 -7.57
N PHE A 162 2.41 -1.85 -8.52
CA PHE A 162 1.49 -2.59 -9.37
C PHE A 162 1.31 -4.05 -8.93
N LEU A 163 2.43 -4.73 -8.64
CA LEU A 163 2.45 -6.16 -8.39
C LEU A 163 1.64 -6.54 -7.15
N TRP A 164 1.83 -5.85 -6.03
CA TRP A 164 1.16 -6.21 -4.78
C TRP A 164 -0.37 -6.02 -4.84
N PRO A 165 -0.91 -4.85 -5.25
CA PRO A 165 -2.36 -4.69 -5.40
C PRO A 165 -2.98 -5.68 -6.38
N LEU A 166 -2.25 -6.11 -7.42
CA LEU A 166 -2.74 -7.13 -8.34
C LEU A 166 -2.86 -8.51 -7.68
N LEU A 167 -1.92 -8.86 -6.79
CA LEU A 167 -1.91 -10.15 -6.10
C LEU A 167 -2.92 -10.25 -4.95
N ILE A 168 -3.07 -9.19 -4.16
CA ILE A 168 -3.89 -9.20 -2.93
C ILE A 168 -5.20 -8.43 -3.06
N GLY A 169 -5.30 -7.55 -4.05
CA GLY A 169 -6.39 -6.60 -4.16
C GLY A 169 -7.75 -7.29 -4.31
N PRO A 170 -8.82 -6.65 -3.83
CA PRO A 170 -10.16 -7.19 -3.93
C PRO A 170 -10.56 -7.46 -5.38
N ASP A 171 -11.08 -8.67 -5.60
CA ASP A 171 -11.78 -9.04 -6.82
C ASP A 171 -12.85 -7.97 -7.15
N PRO A 172 -13.06 -7.58 -8.43
CA PRO A 172 -14.12 -6.64 -8.81
C PRO A 172 -15.52 -6.99 -8.28
N THR A 173 -15.72 -8.25 -7.85
CA THR A 173 -16.94 -8.76 -7.21
C THR A 173 -16.99 -8.56 -5.68
N THR A 174 -15.85 -8.50 -4.98
CA THR A 174 -15.77 -8.38 -3.51
C THR A 174 -15.59 -6.89 -3.14
N ARG A 175 -16.72 -6.19 -3.00
CA ARG A 175 -16.82 -4.74 -3.19
C ARG A 175 -17.35 -4.02 -1.94
N TRP A 176 -16.57 -3.10 -1.35
CA TRP A 176 -16.99 -2.17 -0.27
C TRP A 176 -16.35 -0.77 -0.45
N PRO A 177 -17.05 0.41 -0.25
CA PRO A 177 -18.43 0.71 0.22
C PRO A 177 -19.32 1.58 -0.74
N PRO A 178 -20.42 2.24 -0.28
CA PRO A 178 -21.86 1.91 -0.49
C PRO A 178 -22.42 2.09 -1.92
N TRP A 179 -21.62 2.50 -2.89
CA TRP A 179 -22.11 2.89 -4.22
C TRP A 179 -22.32 1.67 -5.13
N ARG A 180 -23.43 0.96 -4.87
CA ARG A 180 -24.00 -0.04 -5.79
C ARG A 180 -24.28 0.64 -7.13
N SER A 181 -23.38 0.51 -8.09
CA SER A 181 -23.78 0.56 -9.49
C SER A 181 -24.16 -0.85 -9.89
N PRO A 182 -25.40 -1.09 -10.35
CA PRO A 182 -25.85 -2.39 -10.83
C PRO A 182 -25.19 -2.65 -12.18
N ILE A 183 -23.91 -3.01 -12.18
CA ILE A 183 -23.34 -3.68 -13.34
C ILE A 183 -23.84 -5.12 -13.25
N SER A 184 -24.87 -5.37 -14.06
CA SER A 184 -25.45 -6.66 -14.38
C SER A 184 -24.38 -7.76 -14.41
N PRO A 185 -24.59 -8.92 -13.76
CA PRO A 185 -23.72 -10.06 -13.98
C PRO A 185 -23.86 -10.47 -15.45
N ALA A 186 -22.81 -10.21 -16.23
CA ALA A 186 -22.64 -10.77 -17.55
C ALA A 186 -22.57 -12.31 -17.40
N SER A 187 -23.68 -12.95 -17.79
CA SER A 187 -23.76 -14.30 -18.36
C SER A 187 -23.03 -15.43 -17.62
N SER A 188 -23.64 -15.95 -16.55
CA SER A 188 -23.61 -17.38 -16.26
C SER A 188 -24.91 -18.02 -16.77
N ARG A 189 -25.10 -18.03 -18.10
CA ARG A 189 -26.02 -19.03 -18.67
C ARG A 189 -25.24 -20.34 -18.64
N PRO A 190 -25.68 -21.37 -17.88
CA PRO A 190 -25.17 -22.70 -18.10
C PRO A 190 -25.41 -23.02 -19.57
N ILE A 191 -24.44 -23.68 -20.21
CA ILE A 191 -24.62 -24.31 -21.51
C ILE A 191 -25.64 -25.43 -21.28
N SER A 192 -26.92 -25.08 -21.16
CA SER A 192 -28.01 -26.03 -21.28
C SER A 192 -28.01 -26.44 -22.74
N ALA A 193 -27.72 -27.72 -22.95
CA ALA A 193 -27.73 -28.39 -24.23
C ALA A 193 -29.00 -28.02 -24.98
N ARG A 194 -28.89 -27.13 -25.97
CA ARG A 194 -29.94 -26.90 -26.95
C ARG A 194 -29.96 -28.13 -27.84
N CYS A 195 -30.69 -29.16 -27.41
CA CYS A 195 -31.15 -30.23 -28.29
C CYS A 195 -32.04 -29.59 -29.37
N SER A 196 -31.45 -29.19 -30.49
CA SER A 196 -32.17 -28.97 -31.74
C SER A 196 -32.63 -30.33 -32.25
N ARG A 197 -33.86 -30.74 -31.94
CA ARG A 197 -34.50 -31.92 -32.53
C ARG A 197 -34.84 -31.63 -34.00
N PRO A 198 -34.47 -32.47 -34.97
CA PRO A 198 -35.17 -32.56 -36.24
C PRO A 198 -36.51 -33.30 -36.09
N PRO A 199 -37.48 -33.13 -37.01
CA PRO A 199 -38.90 -33.44 -36.78
C PRO A 199 -39.28 -34.94 -36.65
N TRP A 200 -38.32 -35.87 -36.71
CA TRP A 200 -38.60 -37.29 -37.01
C TRP A 200 -38.05 -38.32 -36.00
N SER A 201 -37.70 -37.95 -34.76
CA SER A 201 -37.21 -38.93 -33.77
C SER A 201 -38.22 -39.22 -32.64
N SER A 202 -38.74 -40.45 -32.59
CA SER A 202 -39.74 -40.94 -31.63
C SER A 202 -39.17 -41.63 -30.37
N ARG A 203 -37.92 -41.38 -29.98
CA ARG A 203 -37.36 -41.96 -28.74
C ARG A 203 -37.40 -40.96 -27.58
N SER A 204 -38.05 -41.37 -26.49
CA SER A 204 -38.21 -40.61 -25.24
C SER A 204 -36.85 -40.26 -24.61
N CYS A 205 -36.57 -38.96 -24.44
CA CYS A 205 -35.56 -38.51 -23.49
C CYS A 205 -35.97 -39.00 -22.10
N ARG A 206 -35.17 -39.87 -21.49
CA ARG A 206 -35.34 -40.26 -20.11
C ARG A 206 -34.61 -39.19 -19.26
N TRP A 207 -35.38 -38.44 -18.48
CA TRP A 207 -34.98 -37.66 -17.31
C TRP A 207 -36.03 -37.95 -16.24
#